data_AF-A0A7X8VXG0-F1
#
_entry.id   AF-A0A7X8VXG0-F1
#
_cell.length_a   1.000
_cell.length_b   1.000
_cell.length_c   1.000
_cell.angle_alpha   90.00
_cell.angle_beta   90.00
_cell.angle_gamma   90.00
#
_symmetry.space_group_name_H-M   'P 1'
#
loop_
_entity.id
_entity.type
_entity.pdbx_description
1 polymer ?
#
loop_
_entity_poly.entity_id
_entity_poly.type
_entity_poly.pdbx_seq_one_letter_code
_entity_poly.pdbx_strand_id
1 'polypeptide(L)'
;YRFILSRSKDLIHWEDAPEDRPLLLPDYNHRPDPVRFPEVFEISVSDMEYRELDGFVRAYYIGGNQWGICDNQVAEYHGSLRDFFHEFYR
;
A
#
# COMPACT_ATOMS: atom_id res chain seq x y z
N TYR A 1 -0.52 -0.25 12.51
CA TYR A 1 -0.21 0.91 11.66
C TYR A 1 -1.21 0.95 10.52
N ARG A 2 -1.86 2.09 10.27
CA ARG A 2 -2.81 2.25 9.16
C ARG A 2 -2.17 3.20 8.15
N PHE A 3 -2.15 2.82 6.88
CA PHE A 3 -1.67 3.67 5.80
C PHE A 3 -2.85 4.45 5.26
N ILE A 4 -2.95 5.72 5.66
CA ILE A 4 -3.98 6.64 5.20
C ILE A 4 -3.43 7.47 4.03
N LEU A 5 -4.31 7.80 3.10
CA LEU A 5 -3.97 8.70 1.99
C LEU A 5 -4.10 10.15 2.47
N SER A 6 -3.07 10.96 2.24
CA SER A 6 -3.09 12.40 2.47
C SER A 6 -2.98 13.13 1.14
N ARG A 7 -3.72 14.25 0.98
CA ARG A 7 -3.69 15.08 -0.22
C ARG A 7 -3.28 16.49 0.13
N SER A 8 -2.62 17.13 -0.83
CA SER A 8 -2.26 18.54 -0.74
C SER A 8 -2.30 19.19 -2.12
N LYS A 9 -2.65 20.48 -2.17
CA LYS A 9 -2.58 21.30 -3.38
C LYS A 9 -1.27 22.08 -3.51
N ASP A 10 -0.55 22.25 -2.40
CA ASP A 10 0.65 23.09 -2.29
C ASP A 10 1.84 22.40 -1.60
N LEU A 11 1.66 21.15 -1.18
CA LEU A 11 2.60 20.34 -0.40
C LEU A 11 2.95 20.93 0.99
N ILE A 12 2.18 21.92 1.45
CA ILE A 12 2.34 22.59 2.75
C ILE A 12 1.15 22.26 3.65
N HIS A 13 -0.07 22.36 3.11
CA HIS A 13 -1.30 22.06 3.82
C HIS A 13 -1.83 20.69 3.38
N TRP A 14 -2.12 19.83 4.36
CA TRP A 14 -2.46 18.43 4.12
C TRP A 14 -3.83 18.11 4.71
N GLU A 15 -4.54 17.24 4.01
CA GLU A 15 -5.83 16.69 4.43
C GLU A 15 -5.79 15.17 4.30
N ASP A 16 -6.06 14.49 5.41
CA ASP A 16 -6.11 13.03 5.46
C ASP A 16 -7.48 12.52 4.99
N ALA A 17 -7.47 11.38 4.30
CA ALA A 17 -8.67 10.58 4.06
C ALA A 17 -9.22 10.03 5.39
N PRO A 18 -10.52 9.64 5.45
CA PRO A 18 -11.12 9.00 6.63
C PRO A 18 -10.31 7.79 7.15
N GLU A 19 -10.18 7.66 8.47
CA GLU A 19 -9.33 6.64 9.12
C GLU A 19 -9.79 5.18 8.90
N ASP A 20 -11.02 4.99 8.44
CA ASP A 20 -11.62 3.68 8.13
C ASP A 20 -11.35 3.22 6.69
N ARG A 21 -10.58 4.00 5.91
CA ARG A 21 -10.22 3.69 4.51
C ARG A 21 -8.71 3.56 4.35
N PRO A 22 -8.11 2.45 4.85
CA PRO A 22 -6.70 2.20 4.62
C PRO A 22 -6.43 2.03 3.12
N LEU A 23 -5.36 2.64 2.65
CA LEU A 23 -4.88 2.56 1.27
C LEU A 23 -4.47 1.13 0.91
N LEU A 24 -3.73 0.51 1.83
CA LEU A 24 -3.34 -0.89 1.77
C LEU A 24 -3.14 -1.41 3.19
N LEU A 25 -3.43 -2.69 3.40
CA LEU A 25 -3.20 -3.39 4.66
C LEU A 25 -2.16 -4.48 4.45
N PRO A 26 -1.32 -4.78 5.46
CA PRO A 26 -0.45 -5.94 5.39
C PRO A 26 -1.27 -7.23 5.25
N ASP A 27 -0.76 -8.20 4.48
CA ASP A 27 -1.27 -9.57 4.52
C ASP A 27 -0.66 -10.30 5.71
N TYR A 28 -1.37 -10.28 6.84
CA TYR A 28 -0.92 -10.91 8.09
C TYR A 28 -0.72 -12.43 8.02
N ASN A 29 -1.08 -13.09 6.91
CA ASN A 29 -0.80 -14.51 6.69
C ASN A 29 0.40 -14.74 5.77
N HIS A 30 0.88 -13.71 5.09
CA HIS A 30 2.03 -13.79 4.19
C HIS A 30 3.34 -13.89 4.95
N ARG A 31 4.26 -14.66 4.37
CA ARG A 31 5.62 -14.85 4.88
C ARG A 31 6.59 -14.39 3.80
N PRO A 32 7.30 -13.27 4.00
CA PRO A 32 8.18 -12.70 2.96
C PRO A 32 9.36 -13.59 2.60
N ASP A 33 9.91 -14.34 3.56
CA ASP A 33 10.98 -15.32 3.33
C ASP A 33 10.72 -16.60 4.16
N PRO A 34 9.82 -17.49 3.70
CA PRO A 34 9.43 -18.67 4.45
C PRO A 34 10.53 -19.74 4.50
N VAL A 35 11.58 -19.61 3.70
CA VAL A 35 12.69 -20.58 3.65
C VAL A 35 13.71 -20.27 4.74
N ARG A 36 14.07 -18.99 4.93
CA ARG A 36 15.07 -18.58 5.92
C ARG A 36 14.44 -18.19 7.26
N PHE A 37 13.22 -17.66 7.24
CA PHE A 37 12.52 -17.12 8.42
C PHE A 37 11.04 -17.55 8.45
N PRO A 38 10.74 -18.86 8.58
CA PRO A 38 9.37 -19.39 8.50
C PRO A 38 8.41 -18.88 9.59
N GLU A 39 8.93 -18.35 10.69
CA GLU A 39 8.18 -17.76 11.80
C GLU A 39 7.84 -16.29 11.59
N VAL A 40 8.44 -15.64 10.58
CA VAL A 40 8.24 -14.23 10.29
C VAL A 40 7.04 -14.04 9.37
N PHE A 41 6.08 -13.26 9.87
CA PHE A 41 4.91 -12.83 9.13
C PHE A 41 5.00 -11.34 8.79
N GLU A 42 4.29 -10.95 7.75
CA GLU A 42 4.13 -9.56 7.39
C GLU A 42 3.37 -8.77 8.46
N ILE A 43 3.88 -7.58 8.79
CA ILE A 43 3.25 -6.63 9.72
C ILE A 43 3.25 -5.20 9.18
N SER A 44 3.88 -4.98 8.04
CA SER A 44 4.07 -3.65 7.45
C SER A 44 4.04 -3.71 5.93
N VAL A 45 3.61 -2.58 5.37
CA VAL A 45 3.63 -2.27 3.95
C VAL A 45 4.36 -0.94 3.79
N SER A 46 5.29 -0.79 2.86
CA SER A 46 6.03 0.47 2.68
C SER A 46 6.37 0.72 1.22
N ASP A 47 6.92 1.91 0.96
CA ASP A 47 7.54 2.27 -0.32
C ASP A 47 6.60 2.06 -1.52
N MET A 48 5.34 2.46 -1.34
CA MET A 48 4.28 2.20 -2.30
C MET A 48 4.34 3.17 -3.48
N GLU A 49 4.39 2.61 -4.68
CA GLU A 49 4.47 3.32 -5.96
C GLU A 49 3.34 2.86 -6.88
N TYR A 50 2.83 3.77 -7.70
CA TYR A 50 1.66 3.50 -8.53
C TYR A 50 1.92 3.67 -10.01
N ARG A 51 1.32 2.79 -10.82
CA ARG A 51 1.32 2.90 -12.27
C ARG A 51 -0.06 2.61 -12.84
N GLU A 52 -0.56 3.54 -13.65
CA GLU A 52 -1.69 3.27 -14.53
C GLU A 52 -1.19 2.61 -15.83
N LEU A 53 -1.75 1.46 -16.18
CA LEU A 53 -1.46 0.76 -17.43
C LEU A 53 -2.65 -0.11 -17.84
N ASP A 54 -3.05 -0.04 -19.12
CA ASP A 54 -4.08 -0.91 -19.72
C ASP A 54 -5.43 -0.95 -18.98
N GLY A 55 -5.83 0.17 -18.36
CA GLY A 55 -7.08 0.27 -17.59
C GLY A 55 -6.99 -0.32 -16.17
N PHE A 56 -5.78 -0.54 -15.68
CA PHE A 56 -5.50 -0.96 -14.30
C PHE A 56 -4.59 0.05 -13.60
N VAL A 57 -4.78 0.16 -12.29
CA VAL A 57 -3.81 0.73 -11.35
C VAL A 57 -3.05 -0.42 -10.72
N ARG A 58 -1.72 -0.41 -10.87
CA ARG A 58 -0.81 -1.30 -10.15
C ARG A 58 -0.14 -0.54 -9.02
N ALA A 59 -0.34 -1.01 -7.80
CA ALA A 59 0.40 -0.55 -6.63
C ALA A 59 1.54 -1.52 -6.36
N TYR A 60 2.78 -1.07 -6.53
CA TYR A 60 3.99 -1.81 -6.17
C TYR A 60 4.41 -1.38 -4.78
N TYR A 61 4.77 -2.32 -3.92
CA TYR A 61 5.12 -2.01 -2.54
C TYR A 61 6.05 -3.06 -1.95
N ILE A 62 6.63 -2.74 -0.79
CA ILE A 62 7.43 -3.67 0.01
C ILE A 62 6.55 -4.18 1.14
N GLY A 63 6.27 -5.48 1.14
CA GLY A 63 5.68 -6.17 2.27
C GLY A 63 6.78 -6.74 3.15
N GLY A 64 6.61 -6.70 4.47
CA GLY A 64 7.61 -7.32 5.34
C GLY A 64 7.37 -7.17 6.82
N ASN A 65 8.46 -7.38 7.56
CA ASN A 65 8.58 -7.01 8.96
C ASN A 65 9.64 -5.91 9.15
N GLN A 66 9.56 -5.16 10.25
CA GLN A 66 10.53 -4.10 10.56
C GLN A 66 11.92 -4.62 10.97
N TRP A 67 12.18 -5.92 10.82
CA TRP A 67 13.49 -6.53 11.04
C TRP A 67 14.28 -6.71 9.74
N GLY A 68 13.76 -6.18 8.62
CA GLY A 68 14.42 -6.23 7.31
C GLY A 68 14.16 -7.52 6.53
N ILE A 69 13.16 -8.32 6.95
CA ILE A 69 12.69 -9.46 6.17
C ILE A 69 11.49 -9.01 5.35
N CYS A 70 11.68 -8.89 4.04
CA CYS A 70 10.71 -8.30 3.13
C CYS A 70 10.78 -8.88 1.72
N ASP A 71 9.73 -8.65 0.95
CA ASP A 71 9.64 -8.95 -0.47
C ASP A 71 8.92 -7.83 -1.24
N ASN A 72 9.12 -7.82 -2.56
CA ASN A 72 8.41 -6.90 -3.45
C ASN A 72 7.07 -7.52 -3.84
N GLN A 73 6.00 -6.76 -3.70
CA GLN A 73 4.65 -7.20 -3.97
C GLN A 73 3.92 -6.22 -4.90
N VAL A 74 2.80 -6.69 -5.46
CA VAL A 74 1.94 -5.89 -6.33
C VAL A 74 0.47 -6.16 -6.03
N ALA A 75 -0.30 -5.09 -5.92
CA ALA A 75 -1.76 -5.13 -5.91
C ALA A 75 -2.29 -4.48 -7.20
N GLU A 76 -3.33 -5.08 -7.79
CA GLU A 76 -3.95 -4.59 -9.02
C GLU A 76 -5.40 -4.17 -8.75
N TYR A 77 -5.76 -2.99 -9.23
CA TYR A 77 -7.09 -2.40 -9.14
C TYR A 77 -7.57 -2.02 -10.53
N HIS A 78 -8.86 -2.21 -10.83
CA HIS A 78 -9.44 -1.77 -12.09
C HIS A 78 -9.65 -0.24 -12.11
N GLY A 79 -9.39 0.39 -13.25
CA GLY A 79 -9.66 1.81 -13.48
C GLY A 79 -8.41 2.67 -13.62
N SER A 80 -8.61 3.98 -13.42
CA SER A 80 -7.54 4.99 -13.49
C SER A 80 -7.03 5.38 -12.11
N LEU A 81 -5.82 5.96 -12.03
CA LEU A 81 -5.28 6.52 -10.79
C LEU A 81 -6.19 7.61 -10.21
N ARG A 82 -6.81 8.38 -11.10
CA ARG A 82 -7.77 9.42 -10.70
C ARG A 82 -8.94 8.81 -9.95
N ASP A 83 -9.56 7.78 -10.51
CA ASP A 83 -10.73 7.14 -9.90
C ASP A 83 -10.33 6.44 -8.59
N PHE A 84 -9.23 5.68 -8.61
CA PHE A 84 -8.67 5.01 -7.43
C PHE A 84 -8.46 5.97 -6.25
N PHE A 85 -7.70 7.05 -6.43
CA PHE A 85 -7.44 8.00 -5.33
C PHE A 85 -8.66 8.82 -4.94
N HIS A 86 -9.59 9.08 -5.87
CA HIS A 86 -10.83 9.80 -5.55
C HIS A 86 -11.74 9.02 -4.60
N GLU A 87 -11.77 7.68 -4.66
CA GLU A 87 -12.62 6.86 -3.79
C GLU A 87 -12.31 7.04 -2.30
N PHE A 88 -11.06 7.33 -1.95
CA PHE A 88 -10.65 7.58 -0.56
C PHE A 88 -11.23 8.87 0.04
N TYR A 89 -11.68 9.81 -0.79
CA TYR A 89 -12.21 11.11 -0.34
C TYR A 89 -13.71 11.33 -0.63
N ARG A 90 -14.44 10.27 -1.03
CA ARG A 90 -15.90 10.32 -1.24
C ARG A 90 -16.69 10.03 0.01
#